data_AF-A0A355FLA2-F1
#
_entry.id   AF-A0A355FLA2-F1
#
_cell.length_a   1.000
_cell.length_b   1.000
_cell.length_c   1.000
_cell.angle_alpha   90.00
_cell.angle_beta   90.00
_cell.angle_gamma   90.00
#
_symmetry.space_group_name_H-M   'P 1'
#
loop_
_entity.id
_entity.type
_entity.pdbx_description
1 polymer ?
#
loop_
_entity_poly.entity_id
_entity_poly.type
_entity_poly.pdbx_seq_one_letter_code
_entity_poly.pdbx_strand_id
1 'polypeptide(L)'
;VTAKKMVKTFGLATLEIIAETPERLQEVEGIGPQKAEKITQALVEQKQIRRMMVFLRGVGITPALATKIYHRYGEKAAEVIKANPYRLADDLFGVGFKTADHIAGLLGRKDPAADERVRAGVLYYLRKYTDEGHVYVPLGEFVPEVSKELEAPADVTRQVIAALVEEKELYLETDRLYLSFFYWCERKVGEKILSLVKTGPTAQAIRFTD
;
A
#
# COMPACT_ATOMS: atom_id res chain seq x y z
N VAL A 1 24.27 15.66 -26.69
CA VAL A 1 24.95 15.59 -28.02
C VAL A 1 24.46 14.39 -28.84
N THR A 2 24.42 13.18 -28.28
CA THR A 2 23.94 11.95 -28.96
C THR A 2 22.54 12.06 -29.58
N ALA A 3 21.56 12.63 -28.85
CA ALA A 3 20.20 12.82 -29.36
C ALA A 3 20.14 13.71 -30.62
N LYS A 4 20.96 14.78 -30.70
CA LYS A 4 21.04 15.62 -31.89
C LYS A 4 21.61 14.86 -33.09
N LYS A 5 22.58 13.96 -32.87
CA LYS A 5 23.14 13.12 -33.95
C LYS A 5 22.10 12.12 -34.47
N MET A 6 21.35 11.47 -33.58
CA MET A 6 20.29 10.54 -33.97
C MET A 6 19.18 11.21 -34.77
N VAL A 7 18.71 12.39 -34.34
CA VAL A 7 17.71 13.16 -35.07
C VAL A 7 18.25 13.65 -36.42
N LYS A 8 19.55 13.96 -36.52
CA LYS A 8 20.19 14.32 -37.80
C LYS A 8 20.22 13.15 -38.80
N THR A 9 20.45 11.92 -38.31
CA THR A 9 20.52 10.72 -39.16
C THR A 9 19.14 10.17 -39.54
N PHE A 10 18.21 10.11 -38.58
CA PHE A 10 16.93 9.41 -38.74
C PHE A 10 15.69 10.32 -38.79
N GLY A 11 15.85 11.61 -38.49
CA GLY A 11 14.76 12.58 -38.52
C GLY A 11 13.58 12.18 -37.62
N LEU A 12 12.37 12.24 -38.17
CA LEU A 12 11.12 11.91 -37.45
C LEU A 12 11.01 10.42 -37.09
N ALA A 13 11.68 9.54 -37.85
CA ALA A 13 11.66 8.10 -37.60
C ALA A 13 12.54 7.68 -36.42
N THR A 14 13.26 8.60 -35.77
CA THR A 14 14.22 8.29 -34.70
C THR A 14 13.63 7.39 -33.60
N LEU A 15 12.44 7.72 -33.08
CA LEU A 15 11.80 6.94 -32.01
C LEU A 15 11.27 5.59 -32.48
N GLU A 16 10.90 5.50 -33.75
CA GLU A 16 10.41 4.28 -34.39
C GLU A 16 11.57 3.33 -34.65
N ILE A 17 12.71 3.84 -35.12
CA ILE A 17 13.95 3.07 -35.29
C ILE A 17 14.48 2.53 -33.97
N ILE A 18 14.53 3.34 -32.91
CA ILE A 18 14.96 2.84 -31.58
C ILE A 18 14.05 1.69 -31.10
N ALA A 19 12.77 1.71 -31.46
CA ALA A 19 11.80 0.74 -30.99
C ALA A 19 11.71 -0.54 -31.83
N GLU A 20 11.73 -0.41 -33.16
CA GLU A 20 11.44 -1.50 -34.10
C GLU A 20 12.72 -2.05 -34.77
N THR A 21 13.76 -1.23 -34.93
CA THR A 21 15.02 -1.60 -35.62
C THR A 21 16.26 -1.01 -34.91
N PRO A 22 16.49 -1.36 -33.63
CA PRO A 22 17.54 -0.74 -32.80
C PRO A 22 18.96 -0.97 -33.29
N GLU A 23 19.22 -2.00 -34.11
CA GLU A 23 20.49 -2.27 -34.77
C GLU A 23 20.97 -1.10 -35.63
N ARG A 24 20.04 -0.35 -36.23
CA ARG A 24 20.35 0.83 -37.04
C ARG A 24 20.94 1.97 -36.24
N LEU A 25 20.80 1.98 -34.91
CA LEU A 25 21.42 3.00 -34.06
C LEU A 25 22.95 3.05 -34.21
N GLN A 26 23.56 1.95 -34.65
CA GLN A 26 25.00 1.87 -34.92
C GLN A 26 25.43 2.63 -36.19
N GLU A 27 24.49 3.00 -37.07
CA GLU A 27 24.73 3.91 -38.22
C GLU A 27 25.09 5.33 -37.74
N VAL A 28 24.83 5.66 -36.47
CA VAL A 28 25.11 6.97 -35.89
C VAL A 28 26.51 6.99 -35.27
N GLU A 29 27.36 7.88 -35.79
CA GLU A 29 28.72 8.07 -35.32
C GLU A 29 28.81 8.34 -33.79
N GLY A 30 29.46 7.42 -33.06
CA GLY A 30 29.62 7.47 -31.61
C GLY A 30 28.57 6.68 -30.80
N ILE A 31 27.77 5.86 -31.48
CA ILE A 31 26.88 4.86 -30.87
C ILE A 31 27.38 3.46 -31.23
N GLY A 32 28.14 2.84 -30.31
CA GLY A 32 28.49 1.42 -30.41
C GLY A 32 27.39 0.51 -29.85
N PRO A 33 27.53 -0.83 -29.97
CA PRO A 33 26.53 -1.81 -29.60
C PRO A 33 26.01 -1.66 -28.16
N GLN A 34 26.90 -1.52 -27.17
CA GLN A 34 26.50 -1.31 -25.77
C GLN A 34 25.67 -0.04 -25.54
N LYS A 35 25.94 1.02 -26.33
CA LYS A 35 25.24 2.30 -26.19
C LYS A 35 23.89 2.26 -26.90
N ALA A 36 23.81 1.58 -28.04
CA ALA A 36 22.56 1.28 -28.71
C ALA A 36 21.63 0.49 -27.78
N GLU A 37 22.13 -0.59 -27.17
CA GLU A 37 21.36 -1.41 -26.22
C GLU A 37 20.82 -0.59 -25.03
N LYS A 38 21.67 0.22 -24.39
CA LYS A 38 21.23 1.11 -23.29
C LYS A 38 20.16 2.11 -23.73
N ILE A 39 20.26 2.68 -24.94
CA ILE A 39 19.28 3.63 -25.47
C ILE A 39 17.95 2.92 -25.72
N THR A 40 17.99 1.74 -26.35
CA THR A 40 16.81 0.93 -26.61
C THR A 40 16.10 0.55 -25.31
N GLN A 41 16.85 0.05 -24.33
CA GLN A 41 16.30 -0.33 -23.03
C GLN A 41 15.64 0.86 -22.31
N ALA A 42 16.32 2.03 -22.28
CA ALA A 42 15.75 3.24 -21.71
C ALA A 42 14.46 3.69 -22.41
N LEU A 43 14.35 3.53 -23.74
CA LEU A 43 13.13 3.87 -24.46
C LEU A 43 11.99 2.89 -24.16
N VAL A 44 12.29 1.59 -24.06
CA VAL A 44 11.31 0.56 -23.69
C VAL A 44 10.75 0.86 -22.30
N GLU A 45 11.61 1.09 -21.31
CA GLU A 45 11.21 1.47 -19.94
C GLU A 45 10.34 2.74 -19.95
N GLN A 46 10.73 3.77 -20.69
CA GLN A 46 9.95 5.01 -20.82
C GLN A 46 8.57 4.77 -21.43
N LYS A 47 8.46 3.90 -22.45
CA LYS A 47 7.18 3.54 -23.06
C LYS A 47 6.27 2.81 -22.07
N GLN A 48 6.80 1.91 -21.25
CA GLN A 48 6.02 1.20 -20.23
C GLN A 48 5.53 2.14 -19.13
N ILE A 49 6.39 3.03 -18.64
CA ILE A 49 6.00 4.11 -17.72
C ILE A 49 4.85 4.92 -18.30
N ARG A 50 4.97 5.35 -19.56
CA ARG A 50 3.95 6.16 -20.21
C ARG A 50 2.62 5.43 -20.34
N ARG A 51 2.63 4.15 -20.76
CA ARG A 51 1.41 3.33 -20.84
C ARG A 51 0.74 3.18 -19.47
N MET A 52 1.53 2.92 -18.43
CA MET A 52 1.04 2.84 -17.05
C MET A 52 0.40 4.15 -16.60
N MET A 53 1.07 5.28 -16.82
CA MET A 53 0.56 6.60 -16.45
C MET A 53 -0.73 6.96 -17.19
N VAL A 54 -0.85 6.55 -18.46
CA VAL A 54 -2.09 6.71 -19.24
C VAL A 54 -3.19 5.82 -18.68
N PHE A 55 -2.90 4.56 -18.33
CA PHE A 55 -3.85 3.66 -17.70
C PHE A 55 -4.37 4.24 -16.37
N LEU A 56 -3.47 4.60 -15.46
CA LEU A 56 -3.84 5.13 -14.13
C LEU A 56 -4.65 6.43 -14.25
N ARG A 57 -4.28 7.33 -15.19
CA ARG A 57 -5.08 8.53 -15.48
C ARG A 57 -6.43 8.20 -16.11
N GLY A 58 -6.50 7.21 -17.00
CA GLY A 58 -7.75 6.76 -17.63
C GLY A 58 -8.76 6.21 -16.63
N VAL A 59 -8.27 5.63 -15.53
CA VAL A 59 -9.08 5.21 -14.38
C VAL A 59 -9.50 6.40 -13.50
N GLY A 60 -8.86 7.56 -13.62
CA GLY A 60 -9.15 8.75 -12.80
C GLY A 60 -8.17 8.98 -11.64
N ILE A 61 -7.05 8.26 -11.59
CA ILE A 61 -6.03 8.45 -10.56
C ILE A 61 -5.20 9.69 -10.89
N THR A 62 -4.96 10.53 -9.87
CA THR A 62 -4.19 11.76 -10.03
C THR A 62 -2.74 11.48 -10.45
N PRO A 63 -2.09 12.37 -11.22
CA PRO A 63 -0.71 12.16 -11.66
C PRO A 63 0.28 11.95 -10.50
N ALA A 64 0.12 12.66 -9.39
CA ALA A 64 1.00 12.54 -8.23
C ALA A 64 0.89 11.14 -7.59
N LEU A 65 -0.33 10.61 -7.45
CA LEU A 65 -0.55 9.27 -6.91
C LEU A 65 -0.07 8.19 -7.88
N ALA A 66 -0.29 8.37 -9.18
CA ALA A 66 0.21 7.46 -10.21
C ALA A 66 1.75 7.33 -10.17
N THR A 67 2.46 8.45 -9.96
CA THR A 67 3.92 8.43 -9.76
C THR A 67 4.33 7.64 -8.51
N LYS A 68 3.64 7.82 -7.37
CA LYS A 68 3.91 7.06 -6.14
C LYS A 68 3.70 5.55 -6.33
N ILE A 69 2.58 5.18 -6.96
CA ILE A 69 2.25 3.80 -7.31
C ILE A 69 3.35 3.19 -8.18
N TYR A 70 3.78 3.92 -9.22
CA TYR A 70 4.81 3.44 -10.13
C TYR A 70 6.15 3.26 -9.42
N HIS A 71 6.55 4.19 -8.55
CA HIS A 71 7.79 4.03 -7.78
C HIS A 71 7.76 2.81 -6.85
N ARG A 72 6.59 2.40 -6.35
CA ARG A 72 6.44 1.24 -5.47
C ARG A 72 6.42 -0.09 -6.22
N TYR A 73 5.67 -0.18 -7.33
CA TYR A 73 5.40 -1.45 -8.00
C TYR A 73 6.01 -1.58 -9.41
N GLY A 74 6.57 -0.49 -9.95
CA GLY A 74 7.12 -0.43 -11.30
C GLY A 74 6.10 -0.86 -12.36
N GLU A 75 6.54 -1.75 -13.24
CA GLU A 75 5.72 -2.28 -14.34
C GLU A 75 4.52 -3.09 -13.86
N LYS A 76 4.58 -3.67 -12.64
CA LYS A 76 3.49 -4.47 -12.05
C LYS A 76 2.38 -3.63 -11.43
N ALA A 77 2.50 -2.30 -11.42
CA ALA A 77 1.54 -1.41 -10.78
C ALA A 77 0.09 -1.67 -11.21
N ALA A 78 -0.18 -1.77 -12.51
CA ALA A 78 -1.54 -2.03 -13.01
C ALA A 78 -2.06 -3.40 -12.57
N GLU A 79 -1.23 -4.44 -12.60
CA GLU A 79 -1.61 -5.80 -12.20
C GLU A 79 -1.95 -5.85 -10.72
N VAL A 80 -1.08 -5.29 -9.87
CA VAL A 80 -1.27 -5.25 -8.42
C VAL A 80 -2.57 -4.52 -8.06
N ILE A 81 -2.79 -3.35 -8.66
CA ILE A 81 -3.99 -2.53 -8.40
C ILE A 81 -5.26 -3.23 -8.89
N LYS A 82 -5.21 -3.85 -10.08
CA LYS A 82 -6.35 -4.62 -10.60
C LYS A 82 -6.62 -5.87 -9.77
N ALA A 83 -5.60 -6.48 -9.18
CA ALA A 83 -5.75 -7.66 -8.33
C ALA A 83 -6.35 -7.27 -6.97
N ASN A 84 -5.78 -6.27 -6.29
CA ASN A 84 -6.29 -5.76 -5.01
C ASN A 84 -5.89 -4.28 -4.81
N PRO A 85 -6.80 -3.31 -5.01
CA PRO A 85 -6.52 -1.89 -4.85
C PRO A 85 -6.29 -1.49 -3.38
N TYR A 86 -6.77 -2.27 -2.41
CA TYR A 86 -6.59 -1.98 -0.98
C TYR A 86 -5.15 -2.15 -0.51
N ARG A 87 -4.31 -2.89 -1.26
CA ARG A 87 -2.86 -2.93 -1.02
C ARG A 87 -2.20 -1.56 -1.07
N LEU A 88 -2.79 -0.60 -1.79
CA LEU A 88 -2.30 0.76 -1.82
C LEU A 88 -2.30 1.41 -0.43
N ALA A 89 -3.26 1.05 0.44
CA ALA A 89 -3.33 1.57 1.80
C ALA A 89 -2.23 1.01 2.71
N ASP A 90 -1.76 -0.21 2.43
CA ASP A 90 -0.68 -0.85 3.20
C ASP A 90 0.71 -0.42 2.70
N ASP A 91 0.86 -0.26 1.38
CA ASP A 91 2.17 -0.09 0.73
C ASP A 91 2.57 1.37 0.50
N LEU A 92 1.61 2.33 0.50
CA LEU A 92 1.88 3.73 0.15
C LEU A 92 1.58 4.71 1.29
N PHE A 93 2.62 5.43 1.72
CA PHE A 93 2.47 6.51 2.68
C PHE A 93 1.53 7.62 2.16
N GLY A 94 0.55 7.98 3.01
CA GLY A 94 -0.46 8.98 2.69
C GLY A 94 -1.60 8.48 1.81
N VAL A 95 -1.66 7.16 1.53
CA VAL A 95 -2.85 6.52 0.96
C VAL A 95 -3.50 5.73 2.07
N GLY A 96 -4.70 6.13 2.47
CA GLY A 96 -5.51 5.37 3.44
C GLY A 96 -6.58 4.54 2.76
N PHE A 97 -7.30 3.75 3.55
CA PHE A 97 -8.43 2.93 3.09
C PHE A 97 -9.41 3.73 2.22
N LYS A 98 -9.84 4.93 2.65
CA LYS A 98 -10.80 5.76 1.89
C LYS A 98 -10.32 6.09 0.47
N THR A 99 -9.02 6.39 0.32
CA THR A 99 -8.42 6.66 -0.99
C THR A 99 -8.35 5.39 -1.83
N ALA A 100 -7.97 4.26 -1.21
CA ALA A 100 -7.94 2.97 -1.89
C ALA A 100 -9.34 2.50 -2.31
N ASP A 101 -10.37 2.72 -1.48
CA ASP A 101 -11.77 2.40 -1.74
C ASP A 101 -12.33 3.24 -2.89
N HIS A 102 -11.97 4.53 -2.93
CA HIS A 102 -12.29 5.40 -4.07
C HIS A 102 -11.68 4.85 -5.37
N ILE A 103 -10.41 4.44 -5.34
CA ILE A 103 -9.73 3.84 -6.51
C ILE A 103 -10.37 2.50 -6.90
N ALA A 104 -10.76 1.67 -5.93
CA ALA A 104 -11.50 0.44 -6.18
C ALA A 104 -12.81 0.71 -6.93
N GLY A 105 -13.56 1.73 -6.51
CA GLY A 105 -14.77 2.19 -7.19
C GLY A 105 -14.52 2.67 -8.63
N LEU A 106 -13.43 3.40 -8.86
CA LEU A 106 -13.00 3.81 -10.22
C LEU A 106 -12.63 2.62 -11.12
N LEU A 107 -12.16 1.52 -10.54
CA LEU A 107 -11.88 0.26 -11.23
C LEU A 107 -13.14 -0.61 -11.41
N GLY A 108 -14.31 -0.14 -10.97
CA GLY A 108 -15.58 -0.87 -11.05
C GLY A 108 -15.79 -1.89 -9.94
N ARG A 109 -14.95 -1.93 -8.90
CA ARG A 109 -15.15 -2.79 -7.72
C ARG A 109 -16.10 -2.10 -6.75
N LYS A 110 -17.40 -2.36 -6.94
CA LYS A 110 -18.48 -1.70 -6.19
C LYS A 110 -19.16 -2.60 -5.17
N ASP A 111 -18.78 -3.87 -5.10
CA ASP A 111 -19.38 -4.80 -4.16
C ASP A 111 -18.99 -4.41 -2.72
N PRO A 112 -19.95 -3.98 -1.89
CA PRO A 112 -19.64 -3.57 -0.54
C PRO A 112 -19.20 -4.74 0.35
N ALA A 113 -19.59 -5.97 0.00
CA ALA A 113 -19.28 -7.21 0.72
C ALA A 113 -18.02 -7.91 0.20
N ALA A 114 -17.28 -7.30 -0.73
CA ALA A 114 -16.02 -7.85 -1.23
C ALA A 114 -15.04 -8.08 -0.07
N ASP A 115 -14.49 -9.29 0.03
CA ASP A 115 -13.62 -9.70 1.13
C ASP A 115 -12.43 -8.75 1.32
N GLU A 116 -11.73 -8.40 0.23
CA GLU A 116 -10.58 -7.52 0.28
C GLU A 116 -10.93 -6.11 0.81
N ARG A 117 -12.15 -5.65 0.53
CA ARG A 117 -12.66 -4.33 0.96
C ARG A 117 -13.01 -4.35 2.43
N VAL A 118 -13.78 -5.35 2.86
CA VAL A 118 -14.22 -5.48 4.25
C VAL A 118 -13.02 -5.69 5.16
N ARG A 119 -12.04 -6.50 4.75
CA ARG A 119 -10.79 -6.74 5.48
C ARG A 119 -10.00 -5.46 5.69
N ALA A 120 -9.77 -4.70 4.62
CA ALA A 120 -9.07 -3.42 4.70
C ALA A 120 -9.85 -2.38 5.52
N GLY A 121 -11.18 -2.37 5.41
CA GLY A 121 -12.07 -1.49 6.16
C GLY A 121 -12.05 -1.77 7.66
N VAL A 122 -12.18 -3.02 8.07
CA VAL A 122 -12.09 -3.46 9.46
C VAL A 122 -10.77 -3.02 10.10
N LEU A 123 -9.64 -3.28 9.44
CA LEU A 123 -8.33 -2.87 9.94
C LEU A 123 -8.20 -1.35 10.03
N TYR A 124 -8.73 -0.62 9.03
CA TYR A 124 -8.71 0.84 9.02
C TYR A 124 -9.51 1.45 10.17
N TYR A 125 -10.76 1.01 10.37
CA TYR A 125 -11.60 1.54 11.43
C TYR A 125 -11.05 1.18 12.81
N LEU A 126 -10.52 -0.03 13.00
CA LEU A 126 -9.91 -0.40 14.28
C LEU A 126 -8.66 0.45 14.59
N ARG A 127 -7.81 0.71 13.59
CA ARG A 127 -6.67 1.65 13.74
C ARG A 127 -7.13 3.05 14.10
N LYS A 128 -8.26 3.52 13.56
CA LYS A 128 -8.81 4.83 13.92
C LYS A 128 -9.14 4.92 15.41
N TYR A 129 -9.75 3.90 16.01
CA TYR A 129 -9.96 3.87 17.46
C TYR A 129 -8.63 3.92 18.23
N THR A 130 -7.61 3.21 17.74
CA THR A 130 -6.28 3.28 18.34
C THR A 130 -5.66 4.68 18.26
N ASP A 131 -5.81 5.37 17.12
CA ASP A 131 -5.34 6.75 16.96
C ASP A 131 -6.08 7.72 17.91
N GLU A 132 -7.30 7.37 18.32
CA GLU A 132 -8.10 8.08 19.34
C GLU A 132 -7.73 7.66 20.79
N GLY A 133 -6.77 6.74 20.95
CA GLY A 133 -6.22 6.33 22.25
C GLY A 133 -6.81 5.02 22.82
N HIS A 134 -7.69 4.35 22.09
CA HIS A 134 -8.26 3.07 22.52
C HIS A 134 -7.29 1.91 22.31
N VAL A 135 -7.12 1.06 23.32
CA VAL A 135 -6.31 -0.17 23.19
C VAL A 135 -7.10 -1.31 22.55
N TYR A 136 -8.41 -1.35 22.81
CA TYR A 136 -9.37 -2.29 22.23
C TYR A 136 -10.71 -1.61 21.99
N VAL A 137 -11.58 -2.30 21.25
CA VAL A 137 -12.98 -1.93 21.07
C VAL A 137 -13.88 -3.14 21.37
N PRO A 138 -15.00 -2.98 22.09
CA PRO A 138 -15.98 -4.05 22.26
C PRO A 138 -16.52 -4.53 20.91
N LEU A 139 -16.53 -5.84 20.66
CA LEU A 139 -16.94 -6.42 19.38
C LEU A 139 -18.41 -6.11 19.07
N GLY A 140 -19.26 -6.12 20.10
CA GLY A 140 -20.68 -5.77 19.99
C GLY A 140 -20.94 -4.32 19.54
N GLU A 141 -20.01 -3.40 19.82
CA GLU A 141 -20.09 -1.99 19.39
C GLU A 141 -19.43 -1.80 18.01
N PHE A 142 -18.29 -2.46 17.81
CA PHE A 142 -17.47 -2.31 16.60
C PHE A 142 -18.15 -2.84 15.34
N VAL A 143 -18.76 -4.05 15.40
CA VAL A 143 -19.35 -4.69 14.22
C VAL A 143 -20.47 -3.84 13.62
N PRO A 144 -21.50 -3.39 14.37
CA PRO A 144 -22.58 -2.58 13.81
C PRO A 144 -22.07 -1.26 13.20
N GLU A 145 -21.12 -0.59 13.85
CA GLU A 145 -20.55 0.67 13.37
C GLU A 145 -19.82 0.46 12.04
N VAL A 146 -18.88 -0.49 11.98
CA VAL A 146 -18.09 -0.75 10.77
C VAL A 146 -18.95 -1.30 9.64
N SER A 147 -19.92 -2.16 9.93
CA SER A 147 -20.86 -2.67 8.93
C SER A 147 -21.64 -1.54 8.27
N LYS A 148 -22.08 -0.55 9.07
CA LYS A 148 -22.78 0.64 8.58
C LYS A 148 -21.86 1.51 7.72
N GLU A 149 -20.65 1.81 8.20
CA GLU A 149 -19.69 2.65 7.48
C GLU A 149 -19.21 2.01 6.16
N LEU A 150 -19.14 0.69 6.11
CA LEU A 150 -18.79 -0.06 4.89
C LEU A 150 -20.01 -0.37 4.03
N GLU A 151 -21.24 -0.14 4.50
CA GLU A 151 -22.47 -0.62 3.86
C GLU A 151 -22.43 -2.15 3.59
N ALA A 152 -21.70 -2.90 4.43
CA ALA A 152 -21.53 -4.33 4.33
C ALA A 152 -22.45 -5.06 5.33
N PRO A 153 -22.95 -6.27 5.02
CA PRO A 153 -23.72 -7.05 5.98
C PRO A 153 -22.91 -7.39 7.23
N ALA A 154 -23.51 -7.25 8.42
CA ALA A 154 -22.82 -7.51 9.68
C ALA A 154 -22.26 -8.94 9.80
N ASP A 155 -22.92 -9.92 9.19
CA ASP A 155 -22.42 -11.30 9.19
C ASP A 155 -21.15 -11.47 8.35
N VAL A 156 -21.05 -10.75 7.23
CA VAL A 156 -19.82 -10.70 6.43
C VAL A 156 -18.70 -10.03 7.22
N THR A 157 -18.98 -8.90 7.88
CA THR A 157 -18.00 -8.22 8.73
C THR A 157 -17.51 -9.12 9.87
N ARG A 158 -18.41 -9.89 10.52
CA ARG A 158 -18.03 -10.87 11.55
C ARG A 158 -17.15 -12.00 11.00
N GLN A 159 -17.51 -12.54 9.84
CA GLN A 159 -16.71 -13.60 9.19
C GLN A 159 -15.30 -13.11 8.87
N VAL A 160 -15.17 -11.89 8.36
CA VAL A 160 -13.87 -11.28 8.07
C VAL A 160 -13.06 -11.03 9.35
N ILE A 161 -13.70 -10.55 10.43
CA ILE A 161 -13.02 -10.41 11.72
C ILE A 161 -12.52 -11.77 12.23
N ALA A 162 -13.34 -12.82 12.14
CA ALA A 162 -12.94 -14.17 12.52
C ALA A 162 -11.73 -14.65 11.71
N ALA A 163 -11.73 -14.46 10.39
CA ALA A 163 -10.60 -14.79 9.53
C ALA A 163 -9.33 -14.00 9.93
N LEU A 164 -9.44 -12.70 10.18
CA LEU A 164 -8.33 -11.86 10.64
C LEU A 164 -7.77 -12.29 12.02
N VAL A 165 -8.62 -12.84 12.89
CA VAL A 165 -8.19 -13.41 14.17
C VAL A 165 -7.43 -14.73 13.95
N GLU A 166 -7.90 -15.60 13.05
CA GLU A 166 -7.19 -16.82 12.66
C GLU A 166 -5.83 -16.52 12.04
N GLU A 167 -5.74 -15.46 11.22
CA GLU A 167 -4.51 -14.94 10.63
C GLU A 167 -3.57 -14.26 11.65
N LYS A 168 -4.03 -14.03 12.89
CA LYS A 168 -3.32 -13.28 13.95
C LYS A 168 -3.00 -11.82 13.58
N GLU A 169 -3.80 -11.22 12.70
CA GLU A 169 -3.79 -9.77 12.46
C GLU A 169 -4.62 -9.02 13.52
N LEU A 170 -5.62 -9.71 14.08
CA LEU A 170 -6.44 -9.27 15.19
C LEU A 170 -6.40 -10.28 16.34
N TYR A 171 -6.72 -9.81 17.54
CA TYR A 171 -6.98 -10.66 18.70
C TYR A 171 -8.33 -10.33 19.30
N LEU A 172 -9.12 -11.36 19.60
CA LEU A 172 -10.39 -11.23 20.29
C LEU A 172 -10.28 -11.93 21.66
N GLU A 173 -10.36 -11.15 22.74
CA GLU A 173 -10.36 -11.68 24.10
C GLU A 173 -11.72 -11.41 24.76
N THR A 174 -12.49 -12.47 24.99
CA THR A 174 -13.88 -12.42 25.45
C THR A 174 -14.78 -11.62 24.48
N ASP A 175 -14.80 -10.29 24.60
CA ASP A 175 -15.55 -9.37 23.74
C ASP A 175 -14.69 -8.18 23.28
N ARG A 176 -13.39 -8.19 23.57
CA ARG A 176 -12.49 -7.08 23.28
C ARG A 176 -11.69 -7.38 22.02
N LEU A 177 -11.88 -6.56 21.00
CA LEU A 177 -11.16 -6.66 19.74
C LEU A 177 -9.93 -5.76 19.75
N TYR A 178 -8.78 -6.33 19.43
CA TYR A 178 -7.48 -5.67 19.42
C TYR A 178 -6.81 -5.81 18.06
N LEU A 179 -6.05 -4.79 17.67
CA LEU A 179 -4.94 -4.99 16.74
C LEU A 179 -3.84 -5.80 17.44
N SER A 180 -3.23 -6.74 16.73
CA SER A 180 -2.23 -7.66 17.30
C SER A 180 -1.11 -6.96 18.06
N PHE A 181 -0.59 -5.86 17.52
CA PHE A 181 0.45 -5.09 18.19
C PHE A 181 0.01 -4.60 19.58
N PHE A 182 -1.19 -4.02 19.68
CA PHE A 182 -1.69 -3.44 20.94
C PHE A 182 -2.08 -4.48 21.97
N TYR A 183 -2.60 -5.63 21.53
CA TYR A 183 -2.82 -6.78 22.41
C TYR A 183 -1.52 -7.18 23.14
N TRP A 184 -0.42 -7.35 22.38
CA TRP A 184 0.85 -7.72 22.96
C TRP A 184 1.46 -6.61 23.83
N CYS A 185 1.30 -5.34 23.45
CA CYS A 185 1.73 -4.22 24.27
C CYS A 185 1.00 -4.20 25.62
N GLU A 186 -0.33 -4.30 25.65
CA GLU A 186 -1.12 -4.31 26.89
C GLU A 186 -0.68 -5.45 27.82
N ARG A 187 -0.58 -6.67 27.27
CA ARG A 187 -0.11 -7.87 27.97
C ARG A 187 1.27 -7.67 28.58
N LYS A 188 2.24 -7.19 27.81
CA LYS A 188 3.63 -7.03 28.25
C LYS A 188 3.78 -5.94 29.31
N VAL A 189 3.06 -4.84 29.16
CA VAL A 189 3.03 -3.77 30.18
C VAL A 189 2.42 -4.31 31.48
N GLY A 190 1.30 -5.02 31.41
CA GLY A 190 0.66 -5.64 32.58
C GLY A 190 1.57 -6.65 33.29
N GLU A 191 2.21 -7.55 32.54
CA GLU A 191 3.19 -8.51 33.05
C GLU A 191 4.35 -7.80 33.76
N LYS A 192 4.88 -6.72 33.16
CA LYS A 192 5.99 -5.96 33.75
C LYS A 192 5.59 -5.25 35.03
N ILE A 193 4.44 -4.58 35.06
CA ILE A 193 3.92 -3.92 36.27
C ILE A 193 3.73 -4.93 37.40
N LEU A 194 3.10 -6.08 37.10
CA LEU A 194 2.91 -7.14 38.08
C LEU A 194 4.25 -7.67 38.62
N SER A 195 5.25 -7.83 37.75
CA SER A 195 6.59 -8.24 38.18
C SER A 195 7.19 -7.21 39.15
N LEU A 196 7.11 -5.91 38.84
CA LEU A 196 7.65 -4.84 39.67
C LEU A 196 6.98 -4.77 41.04
N VAL A 197 5.66 -4.96 41.10
CA VAL A 197 4.91 -5.02 42.37
C VAL A 197 5.35 -6.22 43.22
N LYS A 198 5.59 -7.38 42.59
CA LYS A 198 5.98 -8.61 43.29
C LYS A 198 7.41 -8.60 43.83
N THR A 199 8.36 -7.96 43.14
CA THR A 199 9.77 -7.91 43.59
C THR A 199 10.02 -6.99 44.79
N GLY A 200 9.02 -6.22 45.24
CA GLY A 200 9.19 -5.18 46.25
C GLY A 200 10.15 -4.06 45.78
N PRO A 201 10.26 -2.94 46.51
CA PRO A 201 11.19 -1.88 46.15
C PRO A 201 12.64 -2.39 46.30
N THR A 202 13.27 -2.74 45.18
CA THR A 202 14.71 -3.07 45.11
C THR A 202 15.57 -1.84 44.79
N ALA A 203 14.95 -0.66 44.70
CA ALA A 203 15.67 0.58 44.42
C ALA A 203 16.30 1.11 45.72
N GLN A 204 17.64 1.20 45.74
CA GLN A 204 18.30 2.20 46.56
C GLN A 204 17.67 3.56 46.24
N ALA A 205 17.25 4.29 47.27
CA ALA A 205 16.71 5.63 47.10
C ALA A 205 17.64 6.46 46.20
N ILE A 206 17.11 6.94 45.07
CA ILE A 206 17.84 7.90 44.24
C ILE A 206 17.99 9.16 45.09
N ARG A 207 19.19 9.35 45.67
CA ARG A 207 19.53 10.59 46.37
C ARG A 207 19.79 11.64 45.31
N PHE A 208 18.86 12.56 45.14
CA PHE A 208 19.15 13.82 44.49
C PHE A 208 20.01 14.61 45.47
N THR A 209 21.31 14.71 45.20
CA THR A 209 22.19 15.68 45.88
C THR A 209 21.92 17.05 45.29
N ASP A 210 21.58 18.01 46.16
CA ASP A 210 21.41 19.44 45.85
C ASP A 210 22.66 20.07 45.21
#